data_AF-A0A2I0UIS3-F1
#
_entry.id   AF-A0A2I0UIS3-F1
#
_cell.length_a   1.000
_cell.length_b   1.000
_cell.length_c   1.000
_cell.angle_alpha   90.00
_cell.angle_beta   90.00
_cell.angle_gamma   90.00
#
_symmetry.space_group_name_H-M   'P 1'
#
loop_
_entity.id
_entity.type
_entity.pdbx_description
1 polymer ?
#
loop_
_entity_poly.entity_id
_entity_poly.type
_entity_poly.pdbx_seq_one_letter_code
_entity_poly.pdbx_strand_id
1 'polypeptide(L)'
;MEDLTEVIAEPLSIIFERFWRTGEVPEDWRKANVIPVFKKGKKEDPRNYRLVSLTSTPGKMMEQLILGIISKHMEEKKAVRSSQHGFTKGKSCQTDSLL
;
A
#
# COMPACT_ATOMS: atom_id res chain seq x y z
N MET A 1 -1.91 18.55 20.05
CA MET A 1 -1.73 17.55 18.97
C MET A 1 -1.49 16.16 19.56
N GLU A 2 -0.82 16.05 20.70
CA GLU A 2 -0.69 14.82 21.49
C GLU A 2 -2.07 14.21 21.84
N ASP A 3 -3.03 15.02 22.31
CA ASP A 3 -4.38 14.54 22.69
C ASP A 3 -5.12 13.78 21.57
N LEU A 4 -4.99 14.23 20.32
CA LEU A 4 -5.71 13.60 19.20
C LEU A 4 -5.10 12.24 18.82
N THR A 5 -3.79 12.09 19.01
CA THR A 5 -3.10 10.84 18.70
C THR A 5 -3.53 9.75 19.69
N GLU A 6 -3.62 10.08 20.97
CA GLU A 6 -4.05 9.14 22.01
C GLU A 6 -5.51 8.72 21.80
N VAL A 7 -6.39 9.67 21.46
CA VAL A 7 -7.81 9.40 21.21
C VAL A 7 -8.05 8.48 20.01
N ILE A 8 -7.20 8.56 18.97
CA ILE A 8 -7.37 7.74 17.75
C ILE A 8 -6.62 6.40 17.86
N ALA A 9 -5.53 6.35 18.63
CA ALA A 9 -4.69 5.16 18.75
C ALA A 9 -5.44 3.95 19.33
N GLU A 10 -6.22 4.15 20.40
CA GLU A 10 -6.98 3.06 21.04
C GLU A 10 -8.07 2.48 20.12
N PRO A 11 -8.95 3.28 19.47
CA PRO A 11 -9.89 2.75 18.49
C PRO A 11 -9.22 2.00 17.33
N LEU A 12 -8.11 2.53 16.80
CA LEU A 12 -7.38 1.88 15.71
C LEU A 12 -6.78 0.54 16.16
N SER A 13 -6.20 0.47 17.36
CA SER A 13 -5.62 -0.79 17.86
C SER A 13 -6.67 -1.88 17.99
N ILE A 14 -7.86 -1.56 18.50
CA ILE A 14 -9.00 -2.49 18.61
C ILE A 14 -9.43 -3.00 17.22
N ILE A 15 -9.57 -2.10 16.23
CA ILE A 15 -9.95 -2.47 14.86
C ILE A 15 -8.89 -3.36 14.22
N PHE A 16 -7.61 -3.01 14.39
CA PHE A 16 -6.50 -3.74 13.79
C PHE A 16 -6.33 -5.12 14.40
N GLU A 17 -6.46 -5.23 15.72
CA GLU A 17 -6.42 -6.51 16.42
C GLU A 17 -7.57 -7.42 15.97
N ARG A 18 -8.78 -6.88 15.84
CA ARG A 18 -9.92 -7.65 15.34
C ARG A 18 -9.67 -8.18 13.94
N PHE A 19 -9.25 -7.31 13.02
CA PHE A 19 -8.86 -7.70 11.66
C PHE A 19 -7.81 -8.82 11.68
N TRP A 20 -6.78 -8.69 12.52
CA TRP A 20 -5.69 -9.66 12.60
C TRP A 20 -6.16 -11.03 13.11
N ARG A 21 -7.05 -11.04 14.11
CA ARG A 21 -7.57 -12.27 14.73
C ARG A 21 -8.59 -12.99 13.86
N THR A 22 -9.49 -12.26 13.19
CA THR A 22 -10.61 -12.84 12.44
C THR A 22 -10.34 -12.96 10.94
N GLY A 23 -9.40 -12.18 10.40
CA GLY A 23 -9.19 -12.03 8.96
C GLY A 23 -10.32 -11.24 8.26
N GLU A 24 -11.28 -10.70 9.01
CA GLU A 24 -12.40 -9.94 8.45
C GLU A 24 -11.99 -8.49 8.17
N VAL A 25 -12.03 -8.09 6.89
CA VAL A 25 -11.78 -6.71 6.48
C VAL A 25 -13.03 -5.86 6.74
N PRO A 26 -12.93 -4.72 7.46
CA PRO A 26 -14.03 -3.78 7.60
C PRO A 26 -14.60 -3.36 6.24
N GLU A 27 -15.92 -3.26 6.12
CA GLU A 27 -16.59 -2.97 4.84
C GLU A 27 -16.08 -1.68 4.19
N ASP A 28 -15.87 -0.62 4.99
CA ASP A 28 -15.39 0.66 4.50
C ASP A 28 -13.97 0.62 3.96
N TRP A 29 -13.16 -0.34 4.40
CA TRP A 29 -11.80 -0.53 3.85
C TRP A 29 -11.84 -1.21 2.48
N ARG A 30 -12.94 -1.89 2.14
CA ARG A 30 -13.16 -2.50 0.82
C ARG A 30 -13.68 -1.50 -0.20
N LYS A 31 -14.03 -0.28 0.22
CA LYS A 31 -14.48 0.81 -0.64
C LYS A 31 -13.31 1.73 -0.98
N ALA A 32 -13.32 2.27 -2.19
CA ALA A 32 -12.33 3.24 -2.61
C ALA A 32 -12.98 4.32 -3.49
N ASN A 33 -12.51 5.56 -3.32
CA ASN A 33 -12.88 6.65 -4.21
C ASN A 33 -11.97 6.61 -5.43
N VAL A 34 -12.54 6.37 -6.61
CA VAL A 34 -11.77 6.30 -7.86
C VAL A 34 -11.67 7.69 -8.46
N ILE A 35 -10.44 8.21 -8.55
CA ILE A 35 -10.16 9.52 -9.16
C ILE A 35 -9.41 9.35 -10.49
N PRO A 36 -9.81 10.06 -11.56
CA PRO A 36 -9.06 10.09 -12.79
C PRO A 36 -7.88 11.07 -12.68
N VAL A 37 -6.66 10.57 -12.92
CA VAL A 37 -5.43 11.37 -12.98
C VAL A 37 -4.95 11.43 -14.42
N PHE A 38 -4.86 12.64 -14.98
CA PHE A 38 -4.39 12.83 -16.35
C PHE A 38 -2.95 12.33 -16.52
N LYS A 39 -2.71 11.52 -17.56
CA LYS A 39 -1.39 10.93 -17.85
C LYS A 39 -0.64 11.68 -18.95
N LYS A 40 -1.17 11.69 -20.19
CA LYS A 40 -0.60 12.36 -21.38
C LYS A 40 -1.57 12.33 -22.56
N GLY A 41 -1.38 13.19 -23.56
CA GLY A 41 -2.18 13.20 -24.79
C GLY A 41 -3.31 14.24 -24.77
N LYS A 42 -4.41 13.95 -25.47
CA LYS A 42 -5.61 14.81 -25.52
C LYS A 42 -6.43 14.65 -24.25
N LYS A 43 -6.82 15.75 -23.59
CA LYS A 43 -7.60 15.71 -22.33
C LYS A 43 -9.04 15.24 -22.53
N GLU A 44 -9.50 15.25 -23.77
CA GLU A 44 -10.86 14.90 -24.17
C GLU A 44 -11.01 13.39 -24.37
N ASP A 45 -9.89 12.66 -24.55
CA ASP A 45 -9.91 11.20 -24.66
C ASP A 45 -9.79 10.57 -23.25
N PRO A 46 -10.81 9.85 -22.75
CA PRO A 46 -10.78 9.23 -21.43
C PRO A 46 -9.63 8.23 -21.24
N ARG A 47 -9.11 7.65 -22.34
CA ARG A 47 -7.97 6.70 -22.30
C ARG A 47 -6.66 7.35 -21.87
N ASN A 48 -6.60 8.67 -21.88
CA ASN A 48 -5.43 9.44 -21.45
C ASN A 48 -5.39 9.70 -19.93
N TYR A 49 -6.29 9.09 -19.17
CA TYR A 49 -6.33 9.14 -17.71
C TYR A 49 -5.95 7.78 -17.10
N ARG A 50 -5.31 7.83 -15.94
CA ARG A 50 -5.11 6.70 -15.04
C ARG A 50 -6.12 6.80 -13.92
N LEU A 51 -6.86 5.73 -13.67
CA LEU A 51 -7.73 5.65 -12.50
C LEU A 51 -6.88 5.31 -11.27
N VAL A 52 -7.03 6.09 -10.20
CA VAL A 52 -6.37 5.85 -8.91
C VAL A 52 -7.43 5.61 -7.86
N SER A 53 -7.35 4.48 -7.18
CA SER A 53 -8.24 4.13 -6.06
C SER A 53 -7.71 4.72 -4.76
N LEU A 54 -8.43 5.66 -4.18
CA LEU A 54 -8.14 6.19 -2.85
C LEU A 54 -8.87 5.33 -1.80
N THR A 55 -8.10 4.47 -1.13
CA THR A 55 -8.57 3.66 0.01
C THR A 55 -8.49 4.43 1.33
N SER A 56 -9.18 3.92 2.35
CA SER A 56 -9.23 4.50 3.70
C SER A 56 -7.84 4.58 4.35
N THR A 57 -7.58 5.63 5.13
CA THR A 57 -6.29 5.79 5.84
C THR A 57 -6.00 4.63 6.80
N PRO A 58 -6.95 4.16 7.63
CA PRO A 58 -6.70 3.00 8.50
C PRO A 58 -6.41 1.71 7.71
N GLY A 59 -7.07 1.50 6.57
CA GLY A 59 -6.81 0.36 5.69
C GLY A 59 -5.40 0.39 5.11
N LYS A 60 -4.96 1.55 4.62
CA LYS A 60 -3.58 1.76 4.14
C LYS A 60 -2.54 1.52 5.23
N MET A 61 -2.82 1.91 6.47
CA MET A 61 -1.91 1.65 7.60
C MET A 61 -1.74 0.14 7.83
N MET A 62 -2.82 -0.62 7.80
CA MET A 62 -2.73 -2.09 7.92
C MET A 62 -2.05 -2.75 6.72
N GLU A 63 -2.31 -2.28 5.50
CA GLU A 63 -1.59 -2.74 4.31
C GLU A 63 -0.07 -2.55 4.45
N GLN A 64 0.39 -1.42 5.00
CA GLN A 64 1.81 -1.17 5.25
C GLN A 64 2.40 -2.11 6.33
N LEU A 65 1.65 -2.40 7.40
CA LEU A 65 2.05 -3.38 8.42
C LEU A 65 2.23 -4.77 7.80
N ILE A 66 1.24 -5.23 7.03
CA ILE A 66 1.28 -6.53 6.34
C ILE A 66 2.44 -6.56 5.33
N LEU A 67 2.63 -5.49 4.56
CA LEU A 67 3.73 -5.36 3.61
C LEU A 67 5.07 -5.53 4.33
N GLY A 68 5.27 -4.88 5.48
CA GLY A 68 6.51 -5.02 6.26
C GLY A 68 6.79 -6.47 6.67
N ILE A 69 5.76 -7.20 7.10
CA ILE A 69 5.88 -8.62 7.49
C ILE A 69 6.25 -9.49 6.27
N ILE A 70 5.54 -9.31 5.14
CA ILE A 70 5.76 -10.08 3.91
C ILE A 70 7.14 -9.76 3.33
N SER A 71 7.53 -8.49 3.25
CA SER A 71 8.83 -8.07 2.73
C SER A 71 9.97 -8.68 3.53
N LYS A 72 9.90 -8.63 4.87
CA LYS A 72 10.89 -9.26 5.75
C LYS A 72 10.99 -10.77 5.48
N HIS A 73 9.85 -11.45 5.38
CA HIS A 73 9.82 -12.88 5.08
C HIS A 73 10.45 -13.21 3.71
N MET A 74 10.15 -12.42 2.68
CA MET A 74 10.71 -12.62 1.34
C MET A 74 12.24 -12.41 1.30
N GLU A 75 12.75 -11.46 2.07
CA GLU A 75 14.20 -11.22 2.23
C GLU A 75 14.88 -12.39 2.94
N GLU A 76 14.35 -12.84 4.09
CA GLU A 76 14.89 -13.96 4.87
C GLU A 76 14.94 -15.27 4.07
N LYS A 77 13.91 -15.52 3.26
CA LYS A 77 13.82 -16.71 2.41
C LYS A 77 14.57 -16.59 1.09
N LYS A 78 15.20 -15.44 0.80
CA LYS A 78 15.81 -15.13 -0.51
C LYS A 78 14.87 -15.45 -1.68
N ALA A 79 13.58 -15.19 -1.49
CA ALA A 79 12.55 -15.54 -2.47
C ALA A 79 12.52 -14.59 -3.69
N VAL A 80 13.14 -13.42 -3.56
CA VAL A 80 13.28 -12.43 -4.65
C VAL A 80 14.55 -12.71 -5.43
N ARG A 81 14.44 -12.84 -6.76
CA ARG A 81 15.59 -13.04 -7.65
C ARG A 81 16.53 -11.83 -7.63
N SER A 82 17.82 -12.07 -7.82
CA SER A 82 18.83 -11.00 -7.92
C SER A 82 18.53 -10.02 -9.06
N SER A 83 18.00 -10.51 -10.18
CA SER A 83 17.60 -9.69 -11.33
C SER A 83 16.32 -8.87 -11.11
N GLN A 84 15.50 -9.17 -10.09
CA GLN A 84 14.32 -8.37 -9.80
C GLN A 84 14.72 -7.04 -9.16
N HIS A 85 14.45 -5.94 -9.86
CA HIS A 85 14.77 -4.57 -9.43
C HIS A 85 13.53 -3.79 -8.99
N GLY A 86 12.44 -3.92 -9.75
CA GLY A 86 11.18 -3.26 -9.43
C GLY A 86 10.67 -3.67 -8.05
N PHE A 87 10.21 -2.67 -7.28
CA PHE A 87 9.59 -2.87 -5.96
C PHE A 87 10.50 -3.57 -4.93
N THR A 88 11.81 -3.54 -5.13
CA THR A 88 12.79 -4.16 -4.22
C THR A 88 13.61 -3.07 -3.53
N LYS A 89 13.83 -3.22 -2.22
CA LYS A 89 14.61 -2.25 -1.43
C LYS A 89 16.05 -2.17 -1.92
N GLY A 90 16.57 -0.94 -2.03
CA GLY A 90 17.98 -0.70 -2.39
C GLY A 90 18.34 -0.93 -3.87
N LYS A 91 17.35 -1.22 -4.73
CA LYS A 91 17.54 -1.40 -6.17
C LYS A 91 16.82 -0.29 -6.95
N SER A 92 17.38 0.10 -8.09
CA SER A 92 16.83 1.15 -8.95
C SER A 92 16.96 0.77 -10.42
N CYS A 93 16.36 1.57 -11.32
CA CYS A 93 16.55 1.37 -12.77
C CYS A 93 18.02 1.51 -13.22
N GLN A 94 18.83 2.25 -12.46
CA GLN A 94 20.26 2.42 -12.76
C GLN A 94 21.04 1.15 -12.44
N THR A 95 20.72 0.48 -11.32
CA THR A 95 21.40 -0.77 -10.94
C THR A 95 20.97 -1.96 -11.80
N ASP A 96 19.78 -1.88 -12.41
CA ASP A 96 19.27 -2.88 -13.36
C ASP A 96 20.09 -2.92 -14.66
N SER A 97 20.63 -1.76 -15.08
CA SER A 97 21.45 -1.66 -16.31
C SER A 97 22.89 -2.18 -16.13
N LEU A 98 23.29 -2.55 -14.90
CA LEU A 98 24.63 -3.03 -14.57
C LEU A 98 24.71 -4.56 -14.41
N LEU A 99 23.59 -5.27 -14.62
CA LEU A 99 23.48 -6.72 -14.67
C LEU A 99 23.38 -7.21 -16.12
#